data_AF-A0A4R6EP01-F1
#
_entry.id   AF-A0A4R6EP01-F1
#
_cell.length_a   1.000
_cell.length_b   1.000
_cell.length_c   1.000
_cell.angle_alpha   90.00
_cell.angle_beta   90.00
_cell.angle_gamma   90.00
#
_symmetry.space_group_name_H-M   'P 1'
#
loop_
_entity.id
_entity.type
_entity.pdbx_description
1 polymer ?
#
loop_
_entity_poly.entity_id
_entity_poly.type
_entity_poly.pdbx_seq_one_letter_code
_entity_poly.pdbx_strand_id
1 'polypeptide(L)' 'MSIEQVLYRANAHVTGGRDGRAVVPDSRLDLKS' A
#
# COMPACT_ATOMS: atom_id res chain seq x y z
N MET A 1 3.14 -3.68 -23.50
CA MET A 1 3.76 -2.38 -23.15
C MET A 1 4.20 -2.48 -21.70
N SER A 2 5.47 -2.24 -21.40
CA SER A 2 6.04 -2.35 -20.05
C SER A 2 6.78 -1.08 -19.71
N ILE A 3 6.86 -0.74 -18.42
CA ILE A 3 7.73 0.36 -17.97
C ILE A 3 9.18 -0.09 -18.18
N GLU A 4 9.94 0.67 -18.95
CA GLU A 4 11.33 0.35 -19.29
C GLU A 4 12.23 0.34 -18.05
N GLN A 5 12.09 1.33 -17.17
CA GLN A 5 12.81 1.38 -15.90
C GLN A 5 11.93 1.97 -14.79
N VAL A 6 11.64 1.16 -13.77
CA VAL A 6 10.88 1.59 -12.59
C VAL A 6 11.86 2.18 -11.58
N LEU A 7 11.78 3.49 -11.34
CA LEU A 7 12.69 4.18 -10.43
C LEU A 7 12.29 4.01 -8.95
N TYR A 8 10.98 3.92 -8.69
CA TYR A 8 10.45 3.67 -7.35
C TYR A 8 9.09 2.98 -7.44
N ARG A 9 8.78 2.16 -6.43
CA ARG A 9 7.48 1.50 -6.28
C ARG A 9 7.11 1.45 -4.80
N ALA A 10 6.08 2.22 -4.44
CA ALA A 10 5.48 2.14 -3.11
C ALA A 10 4.70 0.82 -2.97
N ASN A 11 4.66 0.29 -1.75
CA ASN A 11 3.90 -0.91 -1.40
C ASN A 11 2.92 -0.59 -0.27
N ALA A 12 1.71 -1.14 -0.37
CA ALA A 12 0.68 -1.04 0.66
C ALA A 12 0.06 -2.42 0.88
N HIS A 13 -0.39 -2.68 2.11
CA HIS A 13 -1.14 -3.88 2.47
C HIS A 13 -2.53 -3.49 2.95
N VAL A 14 -3.57 -4.17 2.46
CA VAL A 14 -4.97 -3.86 2.79
C VAL A 14 -5.69 -5.14 3.18
N THR A 15 -6.40 -5.10 4.32
CA THR A 15 -7.32 -6.14 4.76
C THR A 15 -8.76 -5.68 4.60
N GLY A 16 -9.63 -6.60 4.18
CA GLY A 16 -11.08 -6.39 4.15
C GLY A 16 -11.77 -6.77 5.47
N GLY A 17 -13.10 -6.86 5.45
CA GLY A 17 -13.92 -7.20 6.62
C GLY A 17 -14.51 -5.97 7.32
N ARG A 18 -15.13 -6.17 8.49
CA ARG A 18 -15.74 -5.09 9.28
C ARG A 18 -14.70 -4.09 9.80
N ASP A 19 -13.52 -4.60 10.15
CA ASP A 19 -12.41 -3.83 10.70
C ASP A 19 -11.26 -3.78 9.69
N GLY A 20 -11.57 -3.33 8.47
CA GLY A 20 -10.60 -3.18 7.40
C GLY A 20 -9.47 -2.22 7.78
N ARG A 21 -8.28 -2.47 7.24
CA ARG A 21 -7.09 -1.66 7.52
C ARG A 21 -6.22 -1.53 6.28
N ALA A 22 -5.67 -0.34 6.07
CA ALA A 22 -4.65 -0.09 5.07
C ALA A 22 -3.36 0.36 5.77
N VAL A 23 -2.25 -0.30 5.44
CA VAL A 23 -0.92 -0.03 6.01
C VAL A 23 0.08 0.20 4.89
N VAL A 24 0.84 1.30 4.98
CA VAL A 24 1.99 1.61 4.12
C VAL A 24 3.23 1.69 5.02
N PRO A 25 4.05 0.64 5.08
CA PRO A 25 5.21 0.59 5.98
C PRO A 25 6.20 1.72 5.73
N ASP A 26 6.45 2.03 4.45
CA ASP A 26 7.45 3.01 4.00
C ASP A 26 7.21 4.42 4.56
N SER A 27 5.94 4.81 4.72
CA SER A 27 5.54 6.12 5.23
C SER A 27 4.99 6.10 6.65
N ARG A 28 4.93 4.92 7.27
CA ARG A 28 4.20 4.69 8.54
C ARG A 28 2.74 5.15 8.49
N LEU A 29 2.15 5.18 7.29
CA LEU A 29 0.74 5.49 7.14
C LEU A 29 -0.10 4.28 7.50
N ASP A 30 -1.08 4.50 8.36
CA ASP A 30 -1.93 3.47 8.91
C ASP A 30 -3.36 4.00 9.05
N LEU A 31 -4.26 3.44 8.26
CA LEU A 31 -5.65 3.88 8.14
C LEU A 31 -6.59 2.72 8.49
N LYS A 32 -7.61 3.01 9.30
CA LYS A 32 -8.66 2.06 9.67
C LYS A 32 -10.01 2.57 9.17
N SER A 33 -10.88 1.65 8.75
CA SER A 33 -12.27 1.94 8.35
C SER A 33 -13.18 2.10 9.57
#